data_AF-A0AAP2DQV0-F1
#
_entry.id   AF-A0AAP2DQV0-F1
#
_cell.length_a   1.000
_cell.length_b   1.000
_cell.length_c   1.000
_cell.angle_alpha   90.00
_cell.angle_beta   90.00
_cell.angle_gamma   90.00
#
_symmetry.space_group_name_H-M   'P 1'
#
loop_
_entity.id
_entity.type
_entity.pdbx_description
1 polymer ?
#
loop_
_entity_poly.entity_id
_entity_poly.type
_entity_poly.pdbx_seq_one_letter_code
_entity_poly.pdbx_strand_id
1 'polypeptide(L)'
;MKRKAALRKILFEGDQRHNALMIGNYGDVRITARGKFDLSGMIYLKNHTAEFVILGDGVIRFHGCCKHLVVRIAKGSCTIDLRGMVSSAVRCMEVSGDSEVLIGRTSRIEQANVKGSASIRYTGKPIILNYSIGGDGVLERCSDLLNNHL
;
A
#
# COMPACT_ATOMS: atom_id res chain seq x y z
N MET A 1 13.21 30.19 -0.35
CA MET A 1 13.33 28.71 -0.30
C MET A 1 12.10 28.12 0.37
N LYS A 2 11.31 27.28 -0.29
CA LYS A 2 10.22 26.54 0.38
C LYS A 2 10.86 25.48 1.29
N ARG A 3 10.58 25.51 2.59
CA ARG A 3 11.02 24.46 3.54
C ARG A 3 10.47 23.11 3.03
N LYS A 4 11.36 22.15 2.78
CA LYS A 4 10.97 20.78 2.46
C LYS A 4 10.25 20.23 3.70
N ALA A 5 8.97 19.89 3.56
CA ALA A 5 8.21 19.31 4.65
C ALA A 5 8.92 18.03 5.13
N ALA A 6 9.12 17.90 6.45
CA ALA A 6 9.76 16.73 7.01
C ALA A 6 8.86 15.50 6.81
N LEU A 7 9.45 14.36 6.43
CA LEU A 7 8.74 13.09 6.33
C LEU A 7 8.19 12.71 7.72
N ARG A 8 6.87 12.58 7.84
CA ARG A 8 6.24 12.14 9.08
C ARG A 8 6.31 10.63 9.19
N LYS A 9 6.73 10.12 10.35
CA LYS A 9 6.84 8.67 10.62
C LYS A 9 5.78 8.27 11.64
N ILE A 10 5.02 7.24 11.34
CA ILE A 10 4.05 6.60 12.22
C ILE A 10 4.52 5.16 12.41
N LEU A 11 4.70 4.72 13.66
CA LEU A 11 5.28 3.43 13.99
C LEU A 11 4.33 2.62 14.86
N PHE A 12 4.11 1.37 14.47
CA PHE A 12 3.35 0.36 15.19
C PHE A 12 4.27 -0.86 15.39
N GLU A 13 4.55 -1.23 16.63
CA GLU A 13 5.39 -2.39 16.99
C GLU A 13 4.68 -3.30 18.00
N GLY A 14 4.88 -4.61 17.89
CA GLY A 14 4.28 -5.61 18.78
C GLY A 14 2.92 -6.11 18.27
N ASP A 15 1.96 -6.29 19.18
CA ASP A 15 0.56 -6.59 18.85
C ASP A 15 -0.24 -5.29 18.88
N GLN A 16 -0.75 -4.86 17.73
CA GLN A 16 -1.36 -3.54 17.54
C GLN A 16 -2.71 -3.66 16.84
N ARG A 17 -3.73 -2.99 17.40
CA ARG A 17 -5.06 -2.89 16.78
C ARG A 17 -5.54 -1.45 16.79
N HIS A 18 -5.80 -0.90 15.61
CA HIS A 18 -6.22 0.50 15.46
C HIS A 18 -7.20 0.62 14.29
N ASN A 19 -8.46 0.93 14.57
CA ASN A 19 -9.51 0.76 13.55
C ASN A 19 -9.92 2.08 12.86
N ALA A 20 -9.37 3.22 13.29
CA ALA A 20 -9.80 4.55 12.86
C ALA A 20 -8.63 5.55 12.74
N LEU A 21 -7.52 5.12 12.13
CA LEU A 21 -6.36 6.01 11.91
C LEU A 21 -6.73 7.11 10.91
N MET A 22 -6.48 8.37 11.25
CA MET A 22 -6.68 9.50 10.34
C MET A 22 -5.35 10.17 10.01
N ILE A 23 -5.00 10.14 8.72
CA ILE A 23 -3.75 10.72 8.21
C ILE A 23 -4.09 11.81 7.20
N GLY A 24 -3.98 13.07 7.63
CA GLY A 24 -4.30 14.25 6.84
C GLY A 24 -3.10 14.88 6.13
N ASN A 25 -3.37 15.92 5.33
CA ASN A 25 -2.48 16.61 4.40
C ASN A 25 -1.30 17.37 5.06
N TYR A 26 -0.38 16.65 5.68
CA TYR A 26 0.77 17.19 6.43
C TYR A 26 2.13 16.94 5.73
N GLY A 27 2.12 16.66 4.42
CA GLY A 27 3.31 16.27 3.68
C GLY A 27 3.39 14.76 3.45
N ASP A 28 4.60 14.28 3.13
CA ASP A 28 4.84 12.84 2.95
C ASP A 28 4.74 12.11 4.29
N VAL A 29 4.16 10.91 4.27
CA VAL A 29 3.97 10.07 5.46
C VAL A 29 4.54 8.69 5.22
N ARG A 30 5.23 8.14 6.23
CA ARG A 30 5.64 6.74 6.31
C ARG A 30 4.93 6.05 7.46
N ILE A 31 4.24 4.96 7.16
CA ILE A 31 3.59 4.06 8.10
C ILE A 31 4.45 2.80 8.19
N THR A 32 4.93 2.49 9.38
CA THR A 32 5.70 1.28 9.66
C THR A 32 4.92 0.40 10.63
N ALA A 33 4.66 -0.86 10.25
CA ALA A 33 4.05 -1.85 11.15
C ALA A 33 4.97 -3.07 11.26
N ARG A 34 5.23 -3.51 12.50
CA ARG A 34 6.09 -4.65 12.80
C ARG A 34 5.47 -5.56 13.87
N GLY A 35 5.43 -6.86 13.62
CA GLY A 35 4.81 -7.83 14.53
C GLY A 35 3.41 -8.22 14.08
N LYS A 36 2.44 -8.25 14.99
CA LYS A 36 1.03 -8.59 14.71
C LYS A 36 0.20 -7.32 14.63
N PHE A 37 -0.59 -7.15 13.57
CA PHE A 37 -1.32 -5.90 13.39
C PHE A 37 -2.71 -6.08 12.75
N ASP A 38 -3.66 -5.26 13.19
CA ASP A 38 -4.93 -5.01 12.51
C ASP A 38 -5.16 -3.50 12.48
N LEU A 39 -4.80 -2.87 11.37
CA LEU A 39 -4.84 -1.42 11.22
C LEU A 39 -5.86 -1.04 10.17
N SER A 40 -6.71 -0.07 10.45
CA SER A 40 -7.56 0.55 9.45
C SER A 40 -7.73 2.05 9.63
N GLY A 41 -8.04 2.74 8.53
CA GLY A 41 -8.25 4.17 8.58
C GLY A 41 -8.37 4.85 7.23
N MET A 42 -8.21 6.17 7.26
CA MET A 42 -8.31 7.05 6.10
C MET A 42 -7.01 7.83 5.88
N ILE A 43 -6.54 7.88 4.64
CA ILE A 43 -5.38 8.66 4.21
C ILE A 43 -5.84 9.72 3.20
N TYR A 44 -5.57 10.99 3.49
CA TYR A 44 -5.87 12.11 2.60
C TYR A 44 -4.63 12.97 2.37
N LEU A 45 -3.87 12.62 1.34
CA LEU A 45 -2.56 13.17 0.99
C LEU A 45 -2.48 13.53 -0.51
N LYS A 46 -3.47 14.29 -1.02
CA LYS A 46 -3.67 14.53 -2.48
C LYS A 46 -2.41 14.90 -3.27
N ASN A 47 -1.48 15.64 -2.66
CA ASN A 47 -0.25 16.11 -3.31
C ASN A 47 1.03 15.43 -2.81
N HIS A 48 0.90 14.41 -1.96
CA HIS A 48 2.00 13.82 -1.22
C HIS A 48 2.03 12.29 -1.31
N THR A 49 3.08 11.73 -0.70
CA THR A 49 3.37 10.30 -0.71
C THR A 49 2.87 9.63 0.56
N ALA A 50 2.20 8.50 0.41
CA ALA A 50 1.96 7.54 1.48
C ALA A 50 2.91 6.35 1.29
N GLU A 51 3.83 6.16 2.22
CA GLU A 51 4.80 5.06 2.20
C GLU A 51 4.49 4.04 3.31
N PHE A 52 4.55 2.75 2.97
CA PHE A 52 4.31 1.62 3.87
C PHE A 52 5.56 0.76 4.00
N VAL A 53 5.90 0.38 5.23
CA VAL A 53 6.97 -0.57 5.60
C VAL A 53 6.39 -1.61 6.55
N ILE A 54 6.05 -2.79 6.03
CA ILE A 54 5.27 -3.80 6.73
C ILE A 54 6.11 -5.08 6.91
N LEU A 55 6.31 -5.48 8.16
CA LEU A 55 7.12 -6.64 8.54
C LEU A 55 6.42 -7.46 9.63
N GLY A 56 5.73 -8.53 9.25
CA GLY A 56 5.04 -9.41 10.19
C GLY A 56 3.68 -9.86 9.65
N ASP A 57 2.74 -10.07 10.55
CA ASP A 57 1.51 -10.78 10.26
C ASP A 57 0.28 -9.94 10.59
N GLY A 58 -0.75 -10.05 9.76
CA GLY A 58 -2.03 -9.39 9.98
C GLY A 58 -2.48 -8.51 8.83
N VAL A 59 -3.34 -7.52 9.10
CA VAL A 59 -4.06 -6.81 8.05
C VAL A 59 -3.97 -5.29 8.20
N ILE A 60 -3.82 -4.61 7.08
CA ILE A 60 -3.86 -3.16 6.97
C ILE A 60 -4.92 -2.79 5.95
N ARG A 61 -5.87 -1.91 6.30
CA ARG A 61 -6.96 -1.47 5.43
C ARG A 61 -7.05 0.06 5.41
N PHE A 62 -6.64 0.69 4.31
CA PHE A 62 -6.78 2.14 4.16
C PHE A 62 -7.62 2.51 2.94
N HIS A 63 -8.38 3.59 3.09
CA HIS A 63 -9.10 4.24 2.01
C HIS A 63 -8.76 5.74 1.93
N GLY A 64 -9.10 6.36 0.80
CA GLY A 64 -8.86 7.79 0.56
C GLY A 64 -8.00 8.03 -0.67
N CYS A 65 -7.05 8.98 -0.60
CA CYS A 65 -6.24 9.34 -1.76
C CYS A 65 -4.85 9.86 -1.42
N CYS A 66 -3.89 9.61 -2.32
CA CYS A 66 -2.57 10.23 -2.29
C CYS A 66 -2.05 10.51 -3.72
N LYS A 67 -0.97 11.28 -3.87
CA LYS A 67 -0.33 11.43 -5.17
C LYS A 67 0.45 10.16 -5.53
N HIS A 68 1.30 9.74 -4.59
CA HIS A 68 2.16 8.57 -4.72
C HIS A 68 1.88 7.58 -3.59
N LEU A 69 1.71 6.32 -3.95
CA LEU A 69 1.61 5.22 -3.01
C LEU A 69 2.87 4.36 -3.13
N VAL A 70 3.55 4.12 -2.01
CA VAL A 70 4.79 3.35 -2.00
C VAL A 70 4.68 2.24 -0.96
N VAL A 71 4.66 0.99 -1.40
CA VAL A 71 4.91 -0.16 -0.53
C VAL A 71 6.39 -0.46 -0.64
N ARG A 72 7.18 0.03 0.31
CA ARG A 72 8.64 -0.13 0.28
C ARG A 72 9.02 -1.57 0.60
N ILE A 73 8.42 -2.15 1.63
CA ILE A 73 8.59 -3.55 2.00
C ILE A 73 7.24 -4.08 2.51
N ALA A 74 6.86 -5.27 2.05
CA ALA A 74 5.83 -6.12 2.64
C ALA A 74 6.41 -7.53 2.78
N LYS A 75 6.53 -8.01 4.02
CA LYS A 75 7.11 -9.32 4.33
C LYS A 75 6.46 -9.95 5.56
N GLY A 76 6.17 -11.25 5.48
CA GLY A 76 5.46 -12.01 6.51
C GLY A 76 4.16 -12.57 5.94
N SER A 77 3.20 -12.92 6.81
CA SER A 77 1.86 -13.36 6.42
C SER A 77 0.86 -12.21 6.64
N CYS A 78 0.83 -11.27 5.68
CA CYS A 78 0.04 -10.05 5.84
C CYS A 78 -0.72 -9.63 4.59
N THR A 79 -1.83 -8.93 4.81
CA THR A 79 -2.64 -8.34 3.74
C THR A 79 -2.62 -6.82 3.87
N ILE A 80 -2.22 -6.13 2.82
CA ILE A 80 -2.28 -4.67 2.70
C ILE A 80 -3.39 -4.32 1.71
N ASP A 81 -4.60 -4.08 2.23
CA ASP A 81 -5.78 -3.72 1.46
C ASP A 81 -5.87 -2.20 1.26
N LEU A 82 -5.55 -1.77 0.04
CA LEU A 82 -5.59 -0.38 -0.41
C LEU A 82 -6.54 -0.23 -1.60
N ARG A 83 -7.52 -1.14 -1.75
CA ARG A 83 -8.54 -1.05 -2.82
C ARG A 83 -9.35 0.24 -2.73
N GLY A 84 -9.59 0.73 -1.51
CA GLY A 84 -10.25 2.01 -1.26
C GLY A 84 -9.36 3.25 -1.48
N MET A 85 -8.10 3.09 -1.90
CA MET A 85 -7.19 4.21 -2.17
C MET A 85 -7.19 4.58 -3.65
N VAL A 86 -7.16 5.89 -3.91
CA VAL A 86 -6.89 6.45 -5.24
C VAL A 86 -5.50 7.08 -5.27
N SER A 87 -4.70 6.76 -6.29
CA SER A 87 -3.38 7.37 -6.46
C SER A 87 -3.03 7.67 -7.91
N SER A 88 -2.06 8.55 -8.16
CA SER A 88 -1.55 8.79 -9.51
C SER A 88 -0.51 7.74 -9.91
N ALA A 89 0.26 7.25 -8.95
CA ALA A 89 1.31 6.28 -9.18
C ALA A 89 1.53 5.37 -7.97
N VAL A 90 1.83 4.11 -8.23
CA VAL A 90 2.17 3.10 -7.22
C VAL A 90 3.57 2.55 -7.45
N ARG A 91 4.31 2.32 -6.37
CA ARG A 91 5.56 1.55 -6.35
C ARG A 91 5.52 0.49 -5.27
N CYS A 92 5.68 -0.76 -5.65
CA CYS A 92 5.88 -1.89 -4.74
C CYS A 92 7.32 -2.36 -4.91
N MET A 93 8.21 -1.92 -4.01
CA MET A 93 9.65 -2.13 -4.15
C MET A 93 10.09 -3.55 -3.77
N GLU A 94 9.42 -4.15 -2.79
CA GLU A 94 9.63 -5.54 -2.37
C GLU A 94 8.38 -6.07 -1.66
N VAL A 95 7.73 -7.07 -2.26
CA VAL A 95 6.61 -7.81 -1.68
C VAL A 95 7.00 -9.29 -1.66
N SER A 96 7.03 -9.89 -0.47
CA SER A 96 7.62 -11.22 -0.25
C SER A 96 6.97 -12.00 0.89
N GLY A 97 7.28 -13.30 1.01
CA GLY A 97 6.61 -14.20 1.96
C GLY A 97 5.20 -14.53 1.48
N ASP A 98 4.27 -14.70 2.42
CA ASP A 98 2.85 -14.95 2.15
C ASP A 98 2.05 -13.63 2.18
N SER A 99 2.65 -12.56 1.67
CA SER A 99 2.04 -11.23 1.69
C SER A 99 1.18 -10.95 0.46
N GLU A 100 0.07 -10.26 0.67
CA GLU A 100 -0.83 -9.80 -0.39
C GLU A 100 -0.99 -8.28 -0.34
N VAL A 101 -0.84 -7.61 -1.48
CA VAL A 101 -1.09 -6.18 -1.63
C VAL A 101 -2.21 -5.96 -2.62
N LEU A 102 -3.32 -5.37 -2.16
CA LEU A 102 -4.48 -5.06 -2.98
C LEU A 102 -4.48 -3.56 -3.30
N ILE A 103 -4.32 -3.19 -4.56
CA ILE A 103 -4.17 -1.81 -5.02
C ILE A 103 -5.47 -1.32 -5.64
N GLY A 104 -5.96 -0.19 -5.12
CA GLY A 104 -7.11 0.53 -5.68
C GLY A 104 -6.80 1.25 -6.99
N ARG A 105 -7.64 2.23 -7.34
CA ARG A 105 -7.53 2.93 -8.62
C ARG A 105 -6.22 3.70 -8.71
N THR A 106 -5.43 3.39 -9.73
CA THR A 106 -4.20 4.12 -10.06
C THR A 106 -4.05 4.33 -11.56
N SER A 107 -3.37 5.41 -11.96
CA SER A 107 -3.06 5.67 -13.36
C SER A 107 -1.86 4.83 -13.84
N ARG A 108 -0.89 4.56 -12.96
CA ARG A 108 0.30 3.77 -13.29
C ARG A 108 0.88 3.01 -12.11
N ILE A 109 1.48 1.86 -12.42
CA ILE A 109 2.33 1.09 -11.51
C ILE A 109 3.75 1.26 -12.04
N GLU A 110 4.54 2.09 -11.37
CA GLU A 110 5.88 2.45 -11.82
C GLU A 110 6.90 1.34 -11.52
N GLN A 111 6.64 0.56 -10.47
CA GLN A 111 7.47 -0.57 -10.04
C GLN A 111 6.63 -1.61 -9.29
N ALA A 112 6.81 -2.88 -9.59
CA ALA A 112 6.21 -4.00 -8.86
C ALA A 112 7.18 -5.19 -8.77
N ASN A 113 7.79 -5.38 -7.60
CA ASN A 113 8.71 -6.49 -7.34
C ASN A 113 8.08 -7.49 -6.37
N VAL A 114 7.82 -8.70 -6.86
CA VAL A 114 7.18 -9.78 -6.12
C VAL A 114 8.13 -10.97 -6.02
N LYS A 115 8.28 -11.55 -4.82
CA LYS A 115 9.17 -12.69 -4.56
C LYS A 115 8.46 -13.76 -3.73
N GLY A 116 8.80 -15.03 -3.94
CA GLY A 116 8.24 -16.14 -3.18
C GLY A 116 6.77 -16.35 -3.55
N SER A 117 5.90 -16.60 -2.56
CA SER A 117 4.47 -16.84 -2.76
C SER A 117 3.60 -15.58 -2.64
N ALA A 118 4.23 -14.40 -2.65
CA ALA A 118 3.53 -13.14 -2.46
C ALA A 118 2.70 -12.74 -3.68
N SER A 119 1.71 -11.87 -3.48
CA SER A 119 0.88 -11.36 -4.57
C SER A 119 0.62 -9.86 -4.50
N ILE A 120 0.54 -9.26 -5.69
CA ILE A 120 0.05 -7.90 -5.88
C ILE A 120 -1.15 -7.98 -6.81
N ARG A 121 -2.31 -7.56 -6.32
CA ARG A 121 -3.54 -7.47 -7.11
C ARG A 121 -3.92 -6.02 -7.30
N TYR A 122 -4.35 -5.64 -8.49
CA TYR A 122 -4.72 -4.24 -8.77
C TYR A 122 -6.04 -4.11 -9.54
N THR A 123 -6.69 -2.96 -9.39
CA THR A 123 -7.97 -2.62 -10.05
C THR A 123 -7.74 -1.66 -11.22
N GLY A 124 -8.74 -1.52 -12.11
CA GLY A 124 -8.66 -0.61 -13.26
C GLY A 124 -7.63 -1.04 -14.33
N LYS A 125 -7.17 -0.10 -15.16
CA LYS A 125 -6.23 -0.34 -16.28
C LYS A 125 -4.99 0.56 -16.19
N PRO A 126 -4.14 0.43 -15.15
CA PRO A 126 -2.95 1.25 -15.02
C PRO A 126 -1.90 0.89 -16.07
N ILE A 127 -1.07 1.86 -16.45
CA ILE A 127 0.15 1.59 -17.22
C ILE A 127 1.17 0.95 -16.27
N ILE A 128 1.67 -0.24 -16.59
CA ILE A 128 2.70 -0.93 -15.82
C ILE A 128 4.05 -0.70 -16.50
N LEU A 129 5.00 -0.08 -15.79
CA LEU A 129 6.29 0.32 -16.38
C LEU A 129 7.39 -0.69 -16.10
N ASN A 130 7.57 -1.09 -14.84
CA ASN A 130 8.61 -2.04 -14.43
C ASN A 130 8.02 -3.07 -13.47
N TYR A 131 8.25 -4.35 -13.74
CA TYR A 131 7.89 -5.41 -12.82
C TYR A 131 8.92 -6.53 -12.83
N SER A 132 9.04 -7.22 -11.70
CA SER A 132 9.88 -8.40 -11.53
C SER A 132 9.13 -9.37 -10.63
N ILE A 133 8.97 -10.61 -11.10
CA ILE A 133 8.28 -11.68 -10.39
C ILE A 133 9.29 -12.82 -10.24
N GLY A 134 9.51 -13.29 -9.01
CA GLY A 134 10.35 -14.44 -8.71
C GLY A 134 9.64 -15.45 -7.82
N GLY A 135 9.86 -16.75 -8.07
CA GLY A 135 9.12 -17.82 -7.42
C GLY A 135 7.68 -17.92 -7.93
N ASP A 136 6.75 -18.30 -7.05
CA ASP A 136 5.31 -18.45 -7.35
C ASP A 136 4.53 -17.13 -7.24
N GLY A 137 5.24 -16.00 -7.32
CA GLY A 137 4.66 -14.69 -7.10
C GLY A 137 3.66 -14.30 -8.17
N VAL A 138 2.66 -13.50 -7.79
CA VAL A 138 1.60 -13.09 -8.72
C VAL A 138 1.50 -11.57 -8.79
N LEU A 139 1.40 -11.05 -10.02
CA LEU A 139 0.99 -9.67 -10.29
C LEU A 139 -0.20 -9.73 -11.25
N GLU A 140 -1.40 -9.49 -10.74
CA GLU A 140 -2.62 -9.67 -11.56
C GLU A 140 -3.64 -8.56 -11.38
N ARG A 141 -4.44 -8.38 -12.42
CA ARG A 141 -5.58 -7.49 -12.41
C ARG A 141 -6.76 -8.22 -11.78
N CYS A 142 -7.35 -7.66 -10.73
CA CYS A 142 -8.66 -8.09 -10.27
C CYS A 142 -9.73 -7.55 -11.21
N SER A 143 -10.58 -8.44 -11.72
CA SER A 143 -11.86 -8.04 -12.30
C SER A 143 -12.71 -7.45 -11.18
N ASP A 144 -12.93 -6.14 -11.25
CA ASP A 144 -13.85 -5.45 -10.36
C ASP A 144 -15.28 -5.98 -10.62
N LEU A 145 -15.71 -7.00 -9.87
CA LEU A 145 -17.14 -7.35 -9.71
C LEU A 145 -17.82 -6.48 -8.64
N LEU A 146 -17.25 -5.31 -8.30
CA LEU A 146 -17.79 -4.40 -7.30
C LEU A 146 -17.94 -2.98 -7.87
N ASN A 147 -18.84 -2.87 -8.86
CA ASN A 147 -19.61 -1.65 -9.14
C ASN A 147 -21.03 -1.78 -8.54
N ASN A 148 -21.15 -2.22 -7.29
CA ASN A 148 -22.40 -2.08 -6.54
C ASN A 148 -22.15 -1.10 -5.40
N HIS A 149 -23.00 -0.07 -5.35
CA HIS A 149 -22.95 1.13 -4.50
C HIS A 149 -22.28 2.36 -5.15
N LEU A 150 -22.92 2.83 -6.23
CA LEU A 150 -23.28 4.24 -6.34
C LEU A 150 -24.40 4.55 -5.32
#